data_AF-A0A1B3DEP5-F1
#
_entry.id   AF-A0A1B3DEP5-F1
#
_cell.length_a   1.000
_cell.length_b   1.000
_cell.length_c   1.000
_cell.angle_alpha   90.00
_cell.angle_beta   90.00
_cell.angle_gamma   90.00
#
_symmetry.space_group_name_H-M   'P 1'
#
loop_
_entity.id
_entity.type
_entity.pdbx_description
1 polymer ?
#
loop_
_entity_poly.entity_id
_entity_poly.type
_entity_poly.pdbx_seq_one_letter_code
_entity_poly.pdbx_strand_id
1 'polypeptide(L)'
;MSDSYTAESAEESVVALQSKAEYENAINLSQHLPAAKIISEMVLDAFHTSKESDQIRELRVAIRQAHDAFDDDKAYDLMGQLKQLKDAEAADNAALENLSSQFSISRILSSFKDDPEFQELVYGLALKVLNQSHQAISNPSAGKGKAARPKKEAEVFVISKDGISVTLPLRTPRSKLNVDRAAFEFLGFSFVGEGDEAELEVESFVDNSGAEQPLSRKSVITALQQQTAFDGYSIAQQ
;
A
#
# COMPACT_ATOMS: atom_id res chain seq x y z
N MET A 1 24.88 42.03 33.58
CA MET A 1 23.61 41.29 33.42
C MET A 1 23.57 40.81 31.99
N SER A 2 24.26 39.71 31.73
CA SER A 2 24.38 39.05 30.43
C SER A 2 24.42 37.56 30.75
N ASP A 3 23.83 36.73 29.88
CA ASP A 3 23.61 35.28 30.02
C ASP A 3 22.18 34.85 30.41
N SER A 4 21.16 35.47 29.79
CA SER A 4 19.79 34.92 29.82
C SER A 4 19.27 34.49 28.44
N TYR A 5 19.81 35.01 27.34
CA TYR A 5 19.27 34.73 25.99
C TYR A 5 19.89 33.48 25.32
N THR A 6 21.06 33.03 25.75
CA THR A 6 21.74 31.86 25.14
C THR A 6 21.31 30.53 25.77
N ALA A 7 20.79 30.55 27.01
CA ALA A 7 20.32 29.36 27.72
C ALA A 7 18.93 28.92 27.24
N GLU A 8 18.03 29.88 26.98
CA GLU A 8 16.65 29.61 26.50
C GLU A 8 16.64 28.93 25.12
N SER A 9 17.52 29.36 24.22
CA SER A 9 17.65 28.78 22.87
C SER A 9 18.22 27.34 22.89
N ALA A 10 19.08 27.02 23.85
CA ALA A 10 19.61 25.68 24.02
C ALA A 10 18.54 24.73 24.60
N GLU A 11 17.78 25.17 25.61
CA GLU A 11 16.70 24.38 26.21
C GLU A 11 15.52 24.16 25.24
N GLU A 12 15.13 25.17 24.45
CA GLU A 12 14.13 24.99 23.37
C GLU A 12 14.61 24.00 22.31
N SER A 13 15.89 24.01 21.93
CA SER A 13 16.44 23.07 20.93
C SER A 13 16.54 21.62 21.45
N VAL A 14 16.82 21.44 22.74
CA VAL A 14 16.90 20.12 23.40
C VAL A 14 15.51 19.49 23.53
N VAL A 15 14.48 20.30 23.78
CA VAL A 15 13.07 19.87 23.74
C VAL A 15 12.59 19.63 22.30
N ALA A 16 13.04 20.44 21.33
CA ALA A 16 12.63 20.35 19.92
C ALA A 16 12.96 19.01 19.25
N LEU A 17 13.94 18.26 19.76
CA LEU A 17 14.29 16.93 19.24
C LEU A 17 13.95 15.78 20.20
N GLN A 18 13.43 16.05 21.39
CA GLN A 18 13.09 15.02 22.36
C GLN A 18 12.01 14.07 21.82
N SER A 19 10.88 14.60 21.34
CA SER A 19 9.81 13.76 20.78
C SER A 19 10.24 13.00 19.52
N LYS A 20 11.16 13.57 18.72
CA LYS A 20 11.79 12.87 17.59
C LYS A 20 12.64 11.69 18.07
N ALA A 21 13.50 11.91 19.07
CA ALA A 21 14.34 10.87 19.65
C ALA A 21 13.50 9.76 20.32
N GLU A 22 12.44 10.12 21.04
CA GLU A 22 11.48 9.18 21.63
C GLU A 22 10.78 8.34 20.55
N TYR A 23 10.34 8.98 19.45
CA TYR A 23 9.75 8.29 18.30
C TYR A 23 10.73 7.30 17.64
N GLU A 24 11.94 7.76 17.29
CA GLU A 24 12.96 6.92 16.66
C GLU A 24 13.35 5.74 17.56
N ASN A 25 13.50 5.97 18.86
CA ASN A 25 13.75 4.91 19.85
C ASN A 25 12.59 3.90 19.91
N ALA A 26 11.33 4.36 19.96
CA ALA A 26 10.15 3.51 20.03
C ALA A 26 9.98 2.63 18.77
N ILE A 27 10.29 3.17 17.59
CA ILE A 27 10.29 2.42 16.32
C ILE A 27 11.38 1.35 16.31
N ASN A 28 12.59 1.70 16.78
CA ASN A 28 13.76 0.79 16.80
C ASN A 28 13.60 -0.35 17.81
N LEU A 29 13.01 -0.09 18.98
CA LEU A 29 12.76 -1.09 20.02
C LEU A 29 11.68 -2.11 19.63
N SER A 30 10.98 -1.91 18.50
CA SER A 30 9.94 -2.81 17.97
C SER A 30 8.82 -3.15 18.97
N GLN A 31 8.54 -2.22 19.88
CA GLN A 31 7.47 -2.34 20.88
C GLN A 31 6.07 -2.11 20.29
N HIS A 32 6.00 -1.60 19.07
CA HIS A 32 4.74 -1.30 18.37
C HIS A 32 4.47 -2.27 17.22
N LEU A 33 3.19 -2.58 17.00
CA LEU A 33 2.73 -3.40 15.88
C LEU A 33 3.16 -2.77 14.53
N PRO A 34 3.45 -3.58 13.49
CA PRO A 34 3.86 -3.06 12.17
C PRO A 34 2.91 -2.03 11.59
N ALA A 35 1.60 -2.21 11.77
CA ALA A 35 0.59 -1.27 11.29
C ALA A 35 0.70 0.11 11.97
N ALA A 36 1.07 0.16 13.26
CA ALA A 36 1.28 1.42 13.95
C ALA A 36 2.50 2.17 13.40
N LYS A 37 3.56 1.45 13.02
CA LYS A 37 4.76 2.04 12.38
C LYS A 37 4.42 2.62 10.99
N ILE A 38 3.61 1.91 10.21
CA ILE A 38 3.17 2.38 8.88
C ILE A 38 2.31 3.65 9.01
N ILE A 39 1.39 3.67 9.98
CA ILE A 39 0.54 4.84 10.21
C ILE A 39 1.37 6.04 10.67
N SER A 40 2.37 5.84 11.53
CA SER A 40 3.23 6.94 11.99
C SER A 40 4.16 7.48 10.90
N GLU A 41 4.71 6.61 10.06
CA GLU A 41 5.51 7.01 8.89
C GLU A 41 4.67 7.82 7.89
N MET A 42 3.44 7.38 7.61
CA MET A 42 2.50 8.13 6.77
C MET A 42 2.24 9.56 7.28
N VAL A 43 2.17 9.75 8.60
CA VAL A 43 2.01 11.08 9.20
C VAL A 43 3.25 11.95 8.92
N LEU A 44 4.45 11.41 9.09
CA LEU A 44 5.68 12.14 8.80
C LEU A 44 5.83 12.46 7.30
N ASP A 45 5.50 11.49 6.43
CA ASP A 45 5.52 11.67 4.98
C ASP A 45 4.58 12.79 4.52
N ALA A 46 3.43 12.96 5.17
CA ALA A 46 2.51 14.06 4.87
C ALA A 46 3.12 15.44 5.10
N PHE A 47 4.08 15.57 6.03
CA PHE A 47 4.81 16.81 6.28
C PHE A 47 6.15 16.87 5.52
N HIS A 48 6.64 15.74 5.01
CA HIS A 48 7.86 15.66 4.22
C HIS A 48 7.56 15.81 2.72
N THR A 49 7.08 16.99 2.31
CA THR A 49 7.00 17.31 0.88
C THR A 49 8.27 18.06 0.47
N SER A 50 9.33 17.31 0.13
CA SER A 50 10.47 17.89 -0.58
C SER A 50 10.04 18.15 -2.02
N LYS A 51 9.92 19.41 -2.39
CA LYS A 51 9.75 19.78 -3.80
C LYS A 51 10.53 21.04 -4.10
N GLU A 52 11.67 20.86 -4.75
CA GLU A 52 12.03 21.81 -5.81
C GLU A 52 10.78 22.03 -6.67
N SER A 53 10.41 23.29 -6.91
CA SER A 53 9.19 23.63 -7.65
C SER A 53 9.14 22.81 -8.94
N ASP A 54 8.00 22.13 -9.19
CA ASP A 54 7.81 21.34 -10.42
C ASP A 54 8.09 22.20 -11.66
N GLN A 55 7.87 23.52 -11.57
CA GLN A 55 8.20 24.52 -12.59
C GLN A 55 9.72 24.71 -12.82
N ILE A 56 10.55 24.67 -11.77
CA ILE A 56 12.03 24.71 -11.93
C ILE A 56 12.51 23.49 -12.68
N ARG A 57 11.95 22.32 -12.34
CA ARG A 57 12.32 21.06 -13.01
C ARG A 57 11.92 21.10 -14.48
N GLU A 58 10.72 21.56 -14.79
CA GLU A 58 10.22 21.71 -16.16
C GLU A 58 11.06 22.72 -16.97
N LEU A 59 11.39 23.88 -16.40
CA LEU A 59 12.26 24.87 -17.03
C LEU A 59 13.64 24.31 -17.36
N ARG A 60 14.25 23.54 -16.45
CA ARG A 60 15.55 22.90 -16.71
C ARG A 60 15.50 21.90 -17.87
N VAL A 61 14.39 21.16 -18.00
CA VAL A 61 14.18 20.24 -19.12
C VAL A 61 14.02 21.03 -20.42
N ALA A 62 13.21 22.08 -20.43
CA ALA A 62 12.99 22.93 -21.59
C ALA A 62 14.27 23.64 -22.06
N ILE A 63 15.11 24.11 -21.13
CA ILE A 63 16.43 24.70 -21.44
C ILE A 63 17.33 23.67 -22.11
N ARG A 64 17.36 22.43 -21.60
CA ARG A 64 18.16 21.34 -22.21
C ARG A 64 17.68 21.04 -23.63
N GLN A 65 16.37 20.97 -23.84
CA GLN A 65 15.79 20.74 -25.16
C GLN A 65 16.09 21.87 -26.15
N ALA A 66 16.07 23.13 -25.69
CA ALA A 66 16.42 24.28 -26.53
C ALA A 66 17.91 24.24 -26.93
N HIS A 67 18.81 23.87 -26.01
CA HIS A 67 20.22 23.66 -26.34
C HIS A 67 20.45 22.50 -27.30
N ASP A 68 19.78 21.36 -27.10
CA ASP A 68 19.88 20.21 -27.99
C ASP A 68 19.34 20.52 -29.41
N ALA A 69 18.41 21.46 -29.51
CA ALA A 69 17.88 21.98 -30.77
C ALA A 69 18.70 23.13 -31.38
N PHE A 70 19.79 23.56 -30.72
CA PHE A 70 20.59 24.74 -31.09
C PHE A 70 19.77 26.04 -31.21
N ASP A 71 18.69 26.15 -30.44
CA ASP A 71 17.83 27.34 -30.35
C ASP A 71 18.32 28.22 -29.19
N ASP A 72 19.43 28.92 -29.44
CA ASP A 72 20.15 29.70 -28.42
C ASP A 72 19.28 30.85 -27.87
N ASP A 73 18.51 31.53 -28.71
CA ASP A 73 17.61 32.63 -28.31
C ASP A 73 16.58 32.13 -27.29
N LYS A 74 15.95 30.99 -27.58
CA LYS A 74 14.98 30.37 -26.67
C LYS A 74 15.63 29.84 -25.39
N ALA A 75 16.84 29.29 -25.48
CA ALA A 75 17.58 28.85 -24.29
C ALA A 75 17.89 30.02 -23.36
N TYR A 76 18.29 31.17 -23.89
CA TYR A 76 18.55 32.39 -23.12
C TYR A 76 17.29 32.92 -22.43
N ASP A 77 16.16 32.98 -23.14
CA ASP A 77 14.89 33.42 -22.55
C ASP A 77 14.46 32.52 -21.39
N LEU A 78 14.55 31.20 -21.57
CA LEU A 78 14.21 30.22 -20.53
C LEU A 78 15.17 30.28 -19.32
N MET A 79 16.46 30.54 -19.55
CA MET A 79 17.41 30.78 -18.46
C MET A 79 17.07 32.05 -17.67
N GLY A 80 16.61 33.11 -18.35
CA GLY A 80 16.12 34.32 -17.70
C GLY A 80 14.94 34.03 -16.76
N GLN A 81 13.97 33.24 -17.23
CA GLN A 81 12.83 32.81 -16.42
C GLN A 81 13.27 31.94 -15.23
N LEU A 82 14.18 30.99 -15.45
CA LEU A 82 14.73 30.17 -14.38
C LEU A 82 15.43 31.01 -13.30
N LYS A 83 16.17 32.04 -13.70
CA LYS A 83 16.83 32.95 -12.75
C LYS A 83 15.81 33.72 -11.94
N GLN A 84 14.81 34.33 -12.58
CA GLN A 84 13.75 35.07 -11.88
C GLN A 84 13.03 34.19 -10.86
N LEU A 85 12.71 32.95 -11.23
CA LEU A 85 12.02 32.01 -10.34
C LEU A 85 12.92 31.61 -9.15
N LYS A 86 14.22 31.40 -9.38
CA LYS A 86 15.18 31.14 -8.29
C LYS A 86 15.36 32.34 -7.35
N ASP A 87 15.43 33.54 -7.89
CA ASP A 87 15.55 34.77 -7.08
C ASP A 87 14.27 34.97 -6.25
N ALA A 88 13.09 34.63 -6.80
CA ALA A 88 11.83 34.62 -6.07
C ALA A 88 11.80 33.56 -4.95
N GLU A 89 12.21 32.31 -5.21
CA GLU A 89 12.32 31.28 -4.17
C GLU A 89 13.30 31.68 -3.05
N ALA A 90 14.41 32.33 -3.40
CA ALA A 90 15.35 32.85 -2.41
C ALA A 90 14.72 33.97 -1.55
N ALA A 91 13.94 34.86 -2.16
CA ALA A 91 13.21 35.90 -1.44
C ALA A 91 12.11 35.33 -0.54
N ASP A 92 11.36 34.33 -1.02
CA ASP A 92 10.32 33.64 -0.25
C ASP A 92 10.93 32.91 0.94
N ASN A 93 12.04 32.20 0.75
CA ASN A 93 12.77 31.54 1.84
C ASN A 93 13.27 32.55 2.88
N ALA A 94 13.80 33.70 2.45
CA ALA A 94 14.22 34.76 3.36
C ALA A 94 13.04 35.35 4.16
N ALA A 95 11.87 35.50 3.52
CA ALA A 95 10.65 35.96 4.19
C ALA A 95 10.16 34.93 5.22
N LEU A 96 10.20 33.63 4.89
CA LEU A 96 9.86 32.54 5.81
C LEU A 96 10.83 32.46 7.00
N GLU A 97 12.13 32.59 6.76
CA GLU A 97 13.15 32.65 7.82
C GLU A 97 12.90 33.84 8.74
N ASN A 98 12.61 35.01 8.17
CA ASN A 98 12.27 36.20 8.92
C ASN A 98 11.01 35.99 9.78
N LEU A 99 9.95 35.39 9.24
CA LEU A 99 8.74 35.06 10.00
C LEU A 99 9.04 34.13 11.18
N SER A 100 9.86 33.10 10.94
CA SER A 100 10.26 32.13 11.97
C SER A 100 11.12 32.74 13.08
N SER A 101 11.89 33.80 12.76
CA SER A 101 12.68 34.55 13.74
C SER A 101 11.82 35.45 14.65
N GLN A 102 10.66 35.88 14.16
CA GLN A 102 9.77 36.81 14.87
C GLN A 102 8.69 36.10 15.70
N PHE A 103 8.25 34.93 15.27
CA PHE A 103 7.15 34.21 15.90
C PHE A 103 7.50 32.73 16.07
N SER A 104 7.15 32.16 17.22
CA SER A 104 7.27 30.72 17.42
C SER A 104 6.38 29.96 16.44
N ILE A 105 6.84 28.78 16.00
CA ILE A 105 6.09 27.95 15.06
C ILE A 105 4.67 27.62 15.55
N SER A 106 4.50 27.42 16.86
CA SER A 106 3.18 27.19 17.47
C SER A 106 2.24 28.39 17.29
N ARG A 107 2.76 29.62 17.42
CA ARG A 107 2.00 30.84 17.19
C ARG A 107 1.64 31.03 15.72
N ILE A 108 2.57 30.70 14.81
CA ILE A 108 2.32 30.72 13.37
C ILE A 108 1.21 29.73 13.03
N LEU A 109 1.34 28.45 13.40
CA LEU A 109 0.33 27.42 13.11
C LEU A 109 -1.04 27.75 13.70
N SER A 110 -1.09 28.25 14.94
CA SER A 110 -2.36 28.62 15.58
C SER A 110 -3.05 29.82 14.91
N SER A 111 -2.32 30.70 14.22
CA SER A 111 -2.95 31.77 13.43
C SER A 111 -3.69 31.25 12.18
N PHE A 112 -3.33 30.06 11.68
CA PHE A 112 -3.99 29.42 10.54
C PHE A 112 -5.10 28.43 10.96
N LYS A 113 -5.44 28.32 12.24
CA LYS A 113 -6.43 27.33 12.74
C LYS A 113 -7.79 27.40 12.03
N ASP A 114 -8.18 28.58 11.58
CA ASP A 114 -9.47 28.85 10.91
C ASP A 114 -9.31 28.99 9.38
N ASP A 115 -8.09 28.82 8.85
CA ASP A 115 -7.81 28.87 7.43
C ASP A 115 -8.32 27.59 6.74
N PRO A 116 -9.12 27.69 5.65
CA PRO A 116 -9.68 26.53 4.99
C PRO A 116 -8.64 25.55 4.42
N GLU A 117 -7.51 26.05 3.90
CA GLU A 117 -6.46 25.20 3.31
C GLU A 117 -5.69 24.45 4.41
N PHE A 118 -5.40 25.14 5.52
CA PHE A 118 -4.81 24.51 6.68
C PHE A 118 -5.75 23.46 7.30
N GLN A 119 -7.05 23.77 7.40
CA GLN A 119 -8.05 22.81 7.87
C GLN A 119 -8.13 21.58 6.97
N GLU A 120 -8.17 21.74 5.65
CA GLU A 120 -8.18 20.62 4.70
C GLU A 120 -6.95 19.71 4.88
N LEU A 121 -5.76 20.29 5.10
CA LEU A 121 -4.54 19.52 5.37
C LEU A 121 -4.64 18.73 6.68
N VAL A 122 -5.05 19.38 7.77
CA VAL A 122 -5.13 18.75 9.10
C VAL A 122 -6.23 17.70 9.15
N TYR A 123 -7.43 18.01 8.67
CA TYR A 123 -8.56 17.08 8.65
C TYR A 123 -8.35 15.96 7.63
N GLY A 124 -7.73 16.25 6.48
CA GLY A 124 -7.34 15.24 5.50
C GLY A 124 -6.35 14.23 6.08
N LEU A 125 -5.35 14.71 6.84
CA LEU A 125 -4.42 13.84 7.55
C LEU A 125 -5.12 13.03 8.66
N ALA A 126 -5.98 13.67 9.45
CA ALA A 126 -6.74 12.99 10.50
C ALA A 126 -7.64 11.89 9.92
N LEU A 127 -8.31 12.14 8.79
CA LEU A 127 -9.12 11.16 8.09
C LEU A 127 -8.29 9.99 7.56
N LYS A 128 -7.10 10.25 7.00
CA LYS A 128 -6.16 9.19 6.58
C LYS A 128 -5.75 8.31 7.76
N VAL A 129 -5.36 8.91 8.88
CA VAL A 129 -4.99 8.19 10.11
C VAL A 129 -6.17 7.37 10.65
N LEU A 130 -7.37 7.94 10.66
CA LEU A 130 -8.58 7.26 11.10
C LEU A 130 -8.87 6.02 10.24
N ASN A 131 -8.83 6.17 8.92
CA ASN A 131 -9.09 5.08 7.98
C ASN A 131 -8.03 3.98 8.08
N GLN A 132 -6.75 4.33 8.14
CA GLN A 132 -5.66 3.36 8.26
C GLN A 132 -5.68 2.64 9.60
N SER A 133 -6.00 3.35 10.69
CA SER A 133 -6.19 2.74 12.01
C SER A 133 -7.36 1.76 12.01
N HIS A 134 -8.49 2.13 11.39
CA HIS A 134 -9.63 1.24 11.25
C HIS A 134 -9.29 -0.02 10.44
N GLN A 135 -8.54 0.11 9.33
CA GLN A 135 -8.06 -1.04 8.56
C GLN A 135 -7.11 -1.93 9.36
N ALA A 136 -6.17 -1.33 10.11
CA ALA A 136 -5.24 -2.06 10.94
C ALA A 136 -5.93 -2.87 12.05
N ILE A 137 -6.99 -2.31 12.66
CA ILE A 137 -7.76 -2.96 13.72
C ILE A 137 -8.71 -4.02 13.15
N SER A 138 -9.41 -3.72 12.05
CA SER A 138 -10.36 -4.64 11.42
C SER A 138 -9.67 -5.81 10.71
N ASN A 139 -8.41 -5.65 10.31
CA ASN A 139 -7.64 -6.69 9.62
C ASN A 139 -6.19 -6.81 10.14
N PRO A 140 -5.99 -7.27 11.39
CA PRO A 140 -4.69 -7.25 12.07
C PRO A 140 -3.65 -8.19 11.45
N SER A 141 -4.07 -9.11 10.57
CA SER A 141 -3.20 -10.07 9.88
C SER A 141 -2.47 -9.49 8.65
N ALA A 142 -2.78 -8.26 8.24
CA ALA A 142 -2.12 -7.61 7.10
C ALA A 142 -0.63 -7.24 7.36
N GLY A 143 -0.20 -7.22 8.62
CA GLY A 143 1.17 -6.84 9.03
C GLY A 143 2.28 -7.88 8.78
N LYS A 144 1.94 -9.06 8.24
CA LYS A 144 2.90 -10.01 7.64
C LYS A 144 2.58 -10.24 6.16
N GLY A 145 2.37 -9.15 5.43
CA GLY A 145 2.21 -9.20 3.98
C GLY A 145 3.55 -9.07 3.27
N LYS A 146 4.13 -10.19 2.81
CA LYS A 146 4.78 -10.18 1.49
C LYS A 146 3.85 -9.39 0.58
N ALA A 147 4.41 -8.41 -0.15
CA ALA A 147 3.72 -7.54 -1.10
C ALA A 147 2.38 -8.12 -1.53
N ALA A 148 1.29 -7.39 -1.24
CA ALA A 148 -0.03 -7.70 -1.76
C ALA A 148 0.08 -7.78 -3.28
N ARG A 149 0.35 -8.99 -3.78
CA ARG A 149 0.15 -9.31 -5.18
C ARG A 149 -1.33 -9.00 -5.41
N PRO A 150 -1.66 -8.35 -6.54
CA PRO A 150 -3.05 -8.12 -6.91
C PRO A 150 -3.79 -9.43 -6.66
N LYS A 151 -4.91 -9.37 -5.91
CA LYS A 151 -5.82 -10.51 -5.76
C LYS A 151 -6.16 -10.94 -7.18
N LYS A 152 -5.47 -11.95 -7.69
CA LYS A 152 -5.88 -12.65 -8.88
C LYS A 152 -7.25 -13.19 -8.50
N GLU A 153 -8.29 -12.67 -9.13
CA GLU A 153 -9.64 -13.21 -8.97
C GLU A 153 -9.52 -14.73 -9.08
N ALA A 154 -10.10 -15.45 -8.12
CA ALA A 154 -9.98 -16.90 -8.07
C ALA A 154 -10.51 -17.43 -9.42
N GLU A 155 -9.67 -18.15 -10.16
CA GLU A 155 -10.08 -18.71 -11.45
C GLU A 155 -11.23 -19.69 -11.17
N VAL A 156 -12.45 -19.35 -11.58
CA VAL A 156 -13.63 -20.17 -11.35
C VAL A 156 -13.81 -21.13 -12.51
N PHE A 157 -13.89 -22.41 -12.20
CA PHE A 157 -14.17 -23.44 -13.18
C PHE A 157 -15.58 -23.98 -12.98
N VAL A 158 -16.26 -24.34 -14.07
CA VAL A 158 -17.56 -25.01 -14.05
C VAL A 158 -17.37 -26.44 -14.52
N ILE A 159 -17.64 -27.38 -13.64
CA ILE A 159 -17.65 -28.82 -13.93
C ILE A 159 -19.07 -29.18 -14.33
N SER A 160 -19.24 -29.84 -15.47
CA SER A 160 -20.55 -30.23 -16.00
C SER A 160 -20.61 -31.70 -16.35
N LYS A 161 -21.76 -32.33 -16.09
CA LYS A 161 -22.10 -33.69 -16.52
C LYS A 161 -23.61 -33.84 -16.58
N ASP A 162 -24.12 -34.48 -17.64
CA ASP A 162 -25.54 -34.80 -17.83
C ASP A 162 -26.50 -33.60 -17.65
N GLY A 163 -26.06 -32.40 -18.08
CA GLY A 163 -26.84 -31.16 -17.98
C GLY A 163 -26.84 -30.49 -16.59
N ILE A 164 -26.11 -31.03 -15.62
CA ILE A 164 -25.91 -30.45 -14.28
C ILE A 164 -24.51 -29.84 -14.23
N SER A 165 -24.39 -28.68 -13.58
CA SER A 165 -23.12 -27.96 -13.45
C SER A 165 -22.87 -27.50 -12.01
N VAL A 166 -21.61 -27.58 -11.57
CA VAL A 166 -21.13 -27.09 -10.27
C VAL A 166 -19.86 -26.28 -10.43
N THR A 167 -19.65 -25.29 -9.56
CA THR A 167 -18.46 -24.43 -9.61
C THR A 167 -17.35 -24.94 -8.71
N LEU A 168 -16.13 -24.97 -9.23
CA LEU A 168 -14.90 -25.26 -8.48
C LEU A 168 -13.89 -24.11 -8.67
N PRO A 169 -13.83 -23.16 -7.73
CA PRO A 169 -12.89 -22.06 -7.80
C PRO A 169 -11.48 -22.47 -7.34
N LEU A 170 -10.47 -22.12 -8.15
CA LEU A 170 -9.06 -22.26 -7.82
C LEU A 170 -8.62 -21.11 -6.89
N ARG A 171 -8.59 -21.39 -5.59
CA ARG A 171 -8.28 -20.37 -4.55
C ARG A 171 -6.80 -20.27 -4.21
N THR A 172 -6.33 -19.04 -4.05
CA THR A 172 -5.06 -18.68 -3.43
C THR A 172 -5.28 -17.60 -2.37
N PRO A 173 -4.99 -17.84 -1.07
CA PRO A 173 -4.38 -19.03 -0.46
C PRO A 173 -5.28 -20.28 -0.46
N ARG A 174 -4.71 -21.46 -0.18
CA ARG A 174 -5.44 -22.74 -0.15
C ARG A 174 -6.42 -22.77 1.03
N SER A 175 -7.70 -23.02 0.77
CA SER A 175 -8.72 -23.32 1.78
C SER A 175 -8.92 -24.84 1.95
N LYS A 176 -9.56 -25.29 3.05
CA LYS A 176 -10.00 -26.69 3.22
C LYS A 176 -10.88 -27.11 2.02
N LEU A 177 -10.81 -28.38 1.62
CA LEU A 177 -11.56 -28.89 0.45
C LEU A 177 -13.07 -28.95 0.69
N ASN A 178 -13.48 -29.09 1.95
CA ASN A 178 -14.86 -28.95 2.47
C ASN A 178 -15.62 -27.75 1.89
N VAL A 179 -14.94 -26.62 1.69
CA VAL A 179 -15.57 -25.39 1.18
C VAL A 179 -16.21 -25.57 -0.21
N ASP A 180 -15.73 -26.54 -1.00
CA ASP A 180 -16.33 -26.90 -2.30
C ASP A 180 -16.89 -28.32 -2.28
N ARG A 181 -17.42 -28.75 -1.14
CA ARG A 181 -17.99 -30.08 -0.94
C ARG A 181 -18.91 -30.51 -2.08
N ALA A 182 -19.80 -29.63 -2.53
CA ALA A 182 -20.70 -29.91 -3.65
C ALA A 182 -19.96 -30.30 -4.95
N ALA A 183 -18.80 -29.69 -5.25
CA ALA A 183 -18.03 -30.02 -6.45
C ALA A 183 -17.30 -31.37 -6.33
N PHE A 184 -16.79 -31.70 -5.14
CA PHE A 184 -16.15 -32.98 -4.89
C PHE A 184 -17.18 -34.13 -4.81
N GLU A 185 -18.32 -33.91 -4.18
CA GLU A 185 -19.43 -34.88 -4.17
C GLU A 185 -20.00 -35.10 -5.58
N PHE A 186 -20.07 -34.05 -6.41
CA PHE A 186 -20.47 -34.18 -7.81
C PHE A 186 -19.53 -35.07 -8.63
N LEU A 187 -18.24 -35.13 -8.27
CA LEU A 187 -17.24 -36.02 -8.85
C LEU A 187 -17.22 -37.42 -8.22
N GLY A 188 -18.07 -37.68 -7.23
CA GLY A 188 -18.21 -38.97 -6.56
C GLY A 188 -17.36 -39.15 -5.29
N PHE A 189 -16.78 -38.07 -4.74
CA PHE A 189 -16.04 -38.13 -3.48
C PHE A 189 -16.95 -37.95 -2.27
N SER A 190 -16.64 -38.63 -1.18
CA SER A 190 -17.37 -38.55 0.09
C SER A 190 -16.59 -37.75 1.13
N PHE A 191 -17.32 -37.14 2.07
CA PHE A 191 -16.74 -36.49 3.24
C PHE A 191 -17.18 -37.20 4.52
N VAL A 192 -16.27 -37.35 5.47
CA VAL A 192 -16.49 -37.90 6.81
C VAL A 192 -16.48 -36.77 7.84
N GLY A 193 -17.44 -36.76 8.77
CA GLY A 193 -17.59 -35.71 9.79
C GLY A 193 -18.75 -34.74 9.52
N GLU A 194 -18.94 -33.77 10.42
CA GLU A 194 -20.06 -32.82 10.38
C GLU A 194 -19.58 -31.38 10.17
N GLY A 195 -20.37 -30.59 9.42
CA GLY A 195 -20.14 -29.15 9.24
C GLY A 195 -18.77 -28.81 8.65
N ASP A 196 -18.15 -27.77 9.20
CA ASP A 196 -16.86 -27.21 8.74
C ASP A 196 -15.64 -28.09 9.07
N GLU A 197 -15.83 -29.15 9.86
CA GLU A 197 -14.80 -30.13 10.21
C GLU A 197 -14.88 -31.40 9.37
N ALA A 198 -15.81 -31.50 8.42
CA ALA A 198 -15.86 -32.65 7.51
C ALA A 198 -14.63 -32.69 6.60
N GLU A 199 -13.98 -33.86 6.50
CA GLU A 199 -12.79 -34.13 5.69
C GLU A 199 -13.09 -35.14 4.59
N LEU A 200 -12.30 -35.14 3.51
CA LEU A 200 -12.47 -36.12 2.44
C LEU A 200 -12.13 -37.52 2.93
N GLU A 201 -12.95 -38.50 2.55
CA GLU A 201 -12.74 -39.91 2.90
C GLU A 201 -11.45 -40.48 2.27
N VAL A 202 -11.04 -39.92 1.13
CA VAL A 202 -9.86 -40.34 0.36
C VAL A 202 -8.94 -39.15 0.09
N GLU A 203 -7.63 -39.40 0.10
CA GLU A 203 -6.60 -38.38 -0.14
C GLU A 203 -6.09 -38.37 -1.58
N SER A 204 -6.48 -39.35 -2.40
CA SER A 204 -6.04 -39.52 -3.80
C SER A 204 -7.17 -40.04 -4.69
N PHE A 205 -6.98 -39.90 -6.01
CA PHE A 205 -7.80 -40.53 -7.04
C PHE A 205 -6.89 -41.20 -8.08
N VAL A 206 -7.40 -42.20 -8.78
CA VAL A 206 -6.65 -42.93 -9.81
C VAL A 206 -7.01 -42.34 -11.18
N ASP A 207 -6.00 -42.06 -11.99
CA ASP A 207 -6.20 -41.61 -13.37
C ASP A 207 -6.41 -42.79 -14.34
N ASN A 208 -6.76 -42.47 -15.59
CA ASN A 208 -7.02 -43.46 -16.65
C ASN A 208 -5.77 -44.29 -17.03
N SER A 209 -4.58 -43.88 -16.58
CA SER A 209 -3.34 -44.66 -16.72
C SER A 209 -3.05 -45.59 -15.54
N GLY A 210 -3.91 -45.57 -14.52
CA GLY A 210 -3.76 -46.35 -13.30
C GLY A 210 -2.82 -45.71 -12.27
N ALA A 211 -2.41 -44.45 -12.44
CA ALA A 211 -1.55 -43.75 -11.50
C ALA A 211 -2.37 -43.00 -10.45
N GLU A 212 -1.90 -43.04 -9.20
CA GLU A 212 -2.51 -42.28 -8.10
C GLU A 212 -2.10 -40.81 -8.15
N GLN A 213 -3.10 -39.94 -8.16
CA GLN A 213 -2.97 -38.49 -8.12
C GLN A 213 -3.48 -37.96 -6.78
N PRO A 214 -2.79 -37.00 -6.15
CA PRO A 214 -3.26 -36.40 -4.91
C PRO A 214 -4.60 -35.68 -5.14
N LEU A 215 -5.53 -35.79 -4.20
CA LEU A 215 -6.83 -35.14 -4.31
C LEU A 215 -6.74 -33.67 -3.90
N SER A 216 -6.71 -32.78 -4.88
CA SER A 216 -6.64 -31.34 -4.69
C SER A 216 -7.40 -30.62 -5.81
N ARG A 217 -7.82 -29.37 -5.58
CA ARG A 217 -8.49 -28.57 -6.61
C ARG A 217 -7.69 -28.52 -7.92
N LYS A 218 -6.36 -28.33 -7.81
CA LYS A 218 -5.48 -28.21 -8.97
C LYS A 218 -5.40 -29.53 -9.74
N SER A 219 -5.20 -30.66 -9.06
CA SER A 219 -5.10 -31.97 -9.71
C SER A 219 -6.42 -32.39 -10.35
N VAL A 220 -7.56 -32.10 -9.71
CA VAL A 220 -8.89 -32.33 -10.29
C VAL A 220 -9.12 -31.49 -11.54
N ILE A 221 -8.84 -30.18 -11.49
CA ILE A 221 -8.95 -29.28 -12.65
C ILE A 221 -8.07 -29.77 -13.79
N THR A 222 -6.79 -30.08 -13.52
CA THR A 222 -5.85 -30.59 -14.52
C THR A 222 -6.36 -31.89 -15.15
N ALA A 223 -6.85 -32.83 -14.33
CA ALA A 223 -7.32 -34.11 -14.82
C ALA A 223 -8.57 -33.98 -15.71
N LEU A 224 -9.49 -33.09 -15.35
CA LEU A 224 -10.67 -32.78 -16.17
C LEU A 224 -10.30 -32.05 -17.47
N GLN A 225 -9.37 -31.09 -17.42
CA GLN A 225 -8.92 -30.36 -18.60
C GLN A 225 -8.18 -31.26 -19.59
N GLN A 226 -7.36 -32.18 -19.08
CA GLN A 226 -6.57 -33.11 -19.89
C GLN A 226 -7.33 -34.41 -20.21
N GLN A 227 -8.54 -34.58 -19.68
CA GLN A 227 -9.36 -35.79 -19.82
C GLN A 227 -8.59 -37.06 -19.40
N THR A 228 -7.77 -36.93 -18.35
CA THR A 228 -6.98 -38.05 -17.80
C THR A 228 -7.69 -38.77 -16.66
N ALA A 229 -8.81 -38.25 -16.15
CA ALA A 229 -9.69 -38.92 -15.19
C ALA A 229 -11.11 -38.31 -15.27
N PHE A 230 -12.06 -38.90 -14.54
CA PHE A 230 -13.45 -38.45 -14.43
C PHE A 230 -14.20 -38.50 -15.77
N ASP A 231 -14.28 -39.69 -16.36
CA ASP A 231 -14.95 -39.88 -17.65
C ASP A 231 -16.42 -39.42 -17.64
N GLY A 232 -16.79 -38.70 -18.69
CA GLY A 232 -18.13 -38.11 -18.86
C GLY A 232 -18.33 -36.74 -18.21
N TYR A 233 -17.33 -36.22 -17.48
CA TYR A 233 -17.35 -34.84 -16.99
C TYR A 233 -16.61 -33.91 -17.96
N SER A 234 -17.05 -32.66 -18.03
CA SER A 234 -16.35 -31.58 -18.74
C SER A 234 -16.07 -30.41 -17.81
N ILE A 235 -15.08 -29.59 -18.15
CA ILE A 235 -14.72 -28.40 -17.38
C ILE A 235 -14.50 -27.20 -18.30
N ALA A 236 -15.01 -26.05 -17.90
CA ALA A 236 -14.77 -24.77 -18.57
C ALA A 236 -14.37 -23.72 -17.54
N GLN A 237 -13.45 -22.84 -17.92
CA GLN A 237 -13.16 -21.64 -17.13
C GLN A 237 -14.25 -20.60 -17.38
N GLN A 238 -14.77 -19.99 -16.31
CA GLN A 238 -15.68 -18.84 -16.39
C GLN A 238 -14.94 -17.55 -16.71
#